data_AF-A0A094HUU3-F1
#
_entry.id   AF-A0A094HUU3-F1
#
_cell.length_a   1.000
_cell.length_b   1.000
_cell.length_c   1.000
_cell.angle_alpha   90.00
_cell.angle_beta   90.00
_cell.angle_gamma   90.00
#
_symmetry.space_group_name_H-M   'P 1'
#
loop_
_entity.id
_entity.type
_entity.pdbx_description
1 polymer ?
#
loop_
_entity_poly.entity_id
_entity_poly.type
_entity_poly.pdbx_seq_one_letter_code
_entity_poly.pdbx_strand_id
1 'polypeptide(L)'
;MIAAQILAAASLLFASRASAADTISKGSGFGTYYYDIAQVDACGTSFSAQNQGTVMCSHTGVLPLTEINSNNIVAMNNTELRADLAQYCGKRVVVSVDGVKSDLPLFIGDGCQRCGSGDANAKTWNAQGAPGLDFSYSVLNELAGDTAITRAAHLSNEDQSVNDIHDILKAYYKVALKRYMDNVVLQAVERIYMGSIVPVRAISPEYVGTLSDTELADIAAESYASSSTRAKIGYKLQRLNKALNLVETIPI
;
A
#
# COMPACT_ATOMS: atom_id res chain seq x y z
N MET A 1 -64.22 -18.22 -40.00
CA MET A 1 -64.71 -17.56 -38.76
C MET A 1 -64.24 -18.41 -37.60
N ILE A 2 -63.01 -18.19 -37.13
CA ILE A 2 -62.63 -17.44 -35.91
C ILE A 2 -63.15 -18.11 -34.63
N ALA A 3 -62.24 -18.66 -33.84
CA ALA A 3 -62.03 -18.20 -32.46
C ALA A 3 -60.67 -18.72 -31.95
N ALA A 4 -59.74 -17.78 -31.79
CA ALA A 4 -58.42 -18.00 -31.22
C ALA A 4 -58.52 -18.15 -29.68
N GLN A 5 -57.68 -19.03 -29.14
CA GLN A 5 -57.45 -19.18 -27.70
C GLN A 5 -56.67 -17.97 -27.17
N ILE A 6 -57.04 -17.46 -26.01
CA ILE A 6 -56.19 -16.57 -25.20
C ILE A 6 -56.12 -17.13 -23.79
N LEU A 7 -54.92 -17.59 -23.43
CA LEU A 7 -54.52 -17.98 -22.08
C LEU A 7 -54.54 -16.74 -21.16
N ALA A 8 -55.21 -16.85 -20.01
CA ALA A 8 -55.12 -15.87 -18.95
C ALA A 8 -53.73 -15.96 -18.29
N ALA A 9 -52.88 -14.97 -18.52
CA ALA A 9 -51.65 -14.77 -17.76
C ALA A 9 -52.03 -14.15 -16.40
N ALA A 10 -51.80 -14.91 -15.32
CA ALA A 10 -51.87 -14.39 -13.96
C ALA A 10 -50.71 -13.40 -13.75
N SER A 11 -51.02 -12.11 -13.71
CA SER A 11 -50.08 -11.06 -13.36
C SER A 11 -49.61 -11.24 -11.91
N LEU A 12 -48.40 -11.78 -11.71
CA LEU A 12 -47.70 -11.67 -10.44
C LEU A 12 -47.31 -10.19 -10.26
N LEU A 13 -48.11 -9.47 -9.48
CA LEU A 13 -47.73 -8.18 -8.91
C LEU A 13 -46.59 -8.43 -7.91
N PHE A 14 -45.34 -8.24 -8.36
CA PHE A 14 -44.22 -8.00 -7.46
C PHE A 14 -44.46 -6.65 -6.78
N ALA A 15 -45.10 -6.69 -5.61
CA ALA A 15 -45.07 -5.56 -4.69
C ALA A 15 -43.61 -5.40 -4.23
N SER A 16 -42.88 -4.50 -4.88
CA SER A 16 -41.62 -3.98 -4.37
C SER A 16 -41.92 -3.29 -3.04
N ARG A 17 -41.72 -4.02 -1.94
CA ARG A 17 -41.51 -3.38 -0.65
C ARG A 17 -40.23 -2.56 -0.79
N ALA A 18 -40.37 -1.27 -1.06
CA ALA A 18 -39.32 -0.30 -0.82
C ALA A 18 -39.05 -0.33 0.69
N SER A 19 -38.14 -1.20 1.10
CA SER A 19 -37.58 -1.15 2.45
C SER A 19 -36.96 0.24 2.57
N ALA A 20 -37.43 1.05 3.52
CA ALA A 20 -36.73 2.27 3.87
C ALA A 20 -35.28 1.87 4.15
N ALA A 21 -34.32 2.45 3.44
CA ALA A 21 -32.91 2.24 3.75
C ALA A 21 -32.69 2.81 5.16
N ASP A 22 -32.49 1.93 6.15
CA ASP A 22 -32.27 2.35 7.51
C ASP A 22 -31.00 3.24 7.57
N THR A 23 -31.17 4.44 8.11
CA THR A 23 -30.05 5.36 8.31
C THR A 23 -29.24 4.85 9.50
N ILE A 24 -28.08 4.25 9.22
CA ILE A 24 -27.20 3.69 10.26
C ILE A 24 -26.37 4.74 11.00
N SER A 25 -26.17 5.91 10.39
CA SER A 25 -25.48 7.06 10.98
C SER A 25 -25.84 8.34 10.21
N LYS A 26 -25.88 9.48 10.92
CA LYS A 26 -26.15 10.80 10.35
C LYS A 26 -25.40 11.86 11.15
N GLY A 27 -24.80 12.82 10.46
CA GLY A 27 -24.11 13.95 11.08
C GLY A 27 -23.92 15.11 10.12
N SER A 28 -23.28 16.15 10.62
CA SER A 28 -22.76 17.27 9.83
C SER A 28 -21.26 17.40 10.11
N GLY A 29 -20.52 17.93 9.15
CA GLY A 29 -19.07 18.08 9.28
C GLY A 29 -18.47 18.71 8.03
N PHE A 30 -17.15 18.65 7.97
CA PHE A 30 -16.38 19.17 6.84
C PHE A 30 -16.04 18.06 5.86
N GLY A 31 -16.14 18.34 4.56
CA GLY A 31 -15.60 17.47 3.52
C GLY A 31 -14.17 17.89 3.18
N THR A 32 -13.22 16.94 3.16
CA THR A 32 -11.90 17.19 2.56
C THR A 32 -11.56 16.12 1.52
N TYR A 33 -10.35 16.16 0.96
CA TYR A 33 -9.94 15.24 -0.11
C TYR A 33 -8.58 14.64 0.20
N TYR A 34 -8.35 13.39 -0.23
CA TYR A 34 -7.09 12.68 0.05
C TYR A 34 -6.50 11.94 -1.16
N TYR A 35 -7.30 11.72 -2.21
CA TYR A 35 -6.89 10.96 -3.39
C TYR A 35 -7.64 11.44 -4.64
N ASP A 36 -7.18 11.05 -5.82
CA ASP A 36 -7.97 11.06 -7.06
C ASP A 36 -7.20 10.26 -8.11
N ILE A 37 -7.84 9.26 -8.70
CA ILE A 37 -7.16 8.38 -9.67
C ILE A 37 -7.20 8.92 -11.11
N ALA A 38 -8.12 9.84 -11.41
CA ALA A 38 -8.25 10.46 -12.73
C ALA A 38 -7.47 11.77 -12.80
N GLN A 39 -7.60 12.61 -11.78
CA GLN A 39 -6.90 13.88 -11.64
C GLN A 39 -5.81 13.78 -10.56
N VAL A 40 -4.73 13.07 -10.91
CA VAL A 40 -3.63 12.76 -9.97
C VAL A 40 -2.92 14.00 -9.44
N ASP A 41 -2.87 15.09 -10.22
CA ASP A 41 -2.26 16.35 -9.80
C ASP A 41 -3.33 17.45 -9.68
N ALA A 42 -3.55 17.94 -8.47
CA ALA A 42 -4.53 18.99 -8.17
C ALA A 42 -4.11 19.82 -6.95
N CYS A 43 -4.46 21.11 -6.92
CA CYS A 43 -4.21 22.01 -5.79
C CYS A 43 -2.75 22.01 -5.29
N GLY A 44 -1.78 22.00 -6.21
CA GLY A 44 -0.35 21.98 -5.87
C GLY A 44 0.15 20.67 -5.23
N THR A 45 -0.69 19.63 -5.19
CA THR A 45 -0.39 18.31 -4.63
C THR A 45 -0.49 17.24 -5.71
N SER A 46 0.35 16.21 -5.60
CA SER A 46 0.23 14.98 -6.38
C SER A 46 -0.29 13.86 -5.49
N PHE A 47 -1.34 13.17 -5.93
CA PHE A 47 -1.94 12.00 -5.28
C PHE A 47 -1.25 10.68 -5.67
N SER A 48 -0.18 10.74 -6.48
CA SER A 48 0.51 9.56 -6.99
C SER A 48 0.95 8.58 -5.90
N ALA A 49 1.36 9.07 -4.72
CA ALA A 49 1.71 8.24 -3.59
C ALA A 49 0.48 7.72 -2.83
N GLN A 50 -0.51 8.59 -2.60
CA GLN A 50 -1.75 8.27 -1.89
C GLN A 50 -2.55 7.21 -2.64
N ASN A 51 -2.59 7.28 -3.97
CA ASN A 51 -3.30 6.33 -4.82
C ASN A 51 -2.72 4.89 -4.76
N GLN A 52 -1.47 4.73 -4.31
CA GLN A 52 -0.87 3.41 -4.06
C GLN A 52 -1.23 2.85 -2.68
N GLY A 53 -1.88 3.65 -1.83
CA GLY A 53 -2.38 3.22 -0.53
C GLY A 53 -3.58 2.28 -0.68
N THR A 54 -3.64 1.29 0.21
CA THR A 54 -4.74 0.32 0.25
C THR A 54 -5.89 0.86 1.08
N VAL A 55 -7.12 0.58 0.66
CA VAL A 55 -8.30 0.96 1.45
C VAL A 55 -8.60 -0.05 2.56
N MET A 56 -9.17 0.44 3.66
CA MET A 56 -9.51 -0.40 4.81
C MET A 56 -10.59 -1.45 4.52
N CYS A 57 -11.61 -1.12 3.72
CA CYS A 57 -12.75 -2.01 3.44
C CYS A 57 -12.50 -3.05 2.35
N SER A 58 -11.31 -3.67 2.33
CA SER A 58 -11.05 -4.79 1.44
C SER A 58 -11.19 -6.14 2.13
N HIS A 59 -12.26 -6.87 1.81
CA HIS A 59 -12.58 -8.15 2.46
C HIS A 59 -11.82 -9.37 1.92
N THR A 60 -11.25 -9.29 0.72
CA THR A 60 -10.64 -10.47 0.04
C THR A 60 -9.23 -10.23 -0.49
N GLY A 61 -8.66 -9.03 -0.31
CA GLY A 61 -7.27 -8.71 -0.66
C GLY A 61 -7.05 -7.20 -0.73
N VAL A 62 -6.09 -6.66 0.00
CA VAL A 62 -5.86 -5.21 0.06
C VAL A 62 -5.55 -4.65 -1.33
N LEU A 63 -6.49 -3.92 -1.93
CA LEU A 63 -6.31 -3.28 -3.24
C LEU A 63 -5.89 -1.83 -3.02
N PRO A 64 -4.87 -1.34 -3.76
CA PRO A 64 -4.59 0.08 -3.81
C PRO A 64 -5.75 0.83 -4.50
N LEU A 65 -5.89 2.12 -4.22
CA LEU A 65 -6.92 2.97 -4.83
C LEU A 65 -6.87 2.96 -6.37
N THR A 66 -5.67 2.83 -6.94
CA THR A 66 -5.47 2.64 -8.39
C THR A 66 -6.15 1.39 -8.95
N GLU A 67 -6.22 0.30 -8.19
CA GLU A 67 -6.82 -0.97 -8.62
C GLU A 67 -8.33 -1.02 -8.33
N ILE A 68 -8.79 -0.31 -7.30
CA ILE A 68 -10.24 -0.12 -7.05
C ILE A 68 -10.89 0.63 -8.23
N ASN A 69 -10.12 1.49 -8.90
CA ASN A 69 -10.52 2.19 -10.12
C ASN A 69 -11.83 2.98 -9.94
N SER A 70 -11.99 3.65 -8.79
CA SER A 70 -13.15 4.50 -8.49
C SER A 70 -12.80 5.72 -7.65
N ASN A 71 -13.33 6.89 -8.05
CA ASN A 71 -13.28 8.14 -7.28
C ASN A 71 -14.43 8.27 -6.25
N ASN A 72 -15.29 7.26 -6.11
CA ASN A 72 -16.47 7.35 -5.26
C ASN A 72 -16.28 6.73 -3.85
N ILE A 73 -15.04 6.48 -3.47
CA ILE A 73 -14.72 5.97 -2.13
C ILE A 73 -14.68 7.14 -1.16
N VAL A 74 -15.37 6.94 -0.04
CA VAL A 74 -15.40 7.86 1.09
C VAL A 74 -14.62 7.26 2.23
N ALA A 75 -13.74 8.07 2.83
CA ALA A 75 -13.10 7.74 4.08
C ALA A 75 -13.86 8.37 5.25
N MET A 76 -14.19 7.57 6.25
CA MET A 76 -14.93 7.99 7.46
C MET A 76 -14.05 7.92 8.71
N ASN A 77 -14.59 8.21 9.89
CA ASN A 77 -13.88 8.04 11.16
C ASN A 77 -13.22 6.65 11.27
N ASN A 78 -11.89 6.64 11.25
CA ASN A 78 -11.07 5.43 11.29
C ASN A 78 -11.34 4.56 12.53
N THR A 79 -11.64 5.17 13.67
CA THR A 79 -11.90 4.42 14.92
C THR A 79 -13.22 3.66 14.84
N GLU A 80 -14.27 4.31 14.32
CA GLU A 80 -15.58 3.68 14.13
C GLU A 80 -15.53 2.58 13.06
N LEU A 81 -14.87 2.86 11.93
CA LEU A 81 -14.75 1.88 10.85
C LEU A 81 -14.06 0.60 11.33
N ARG A 82 -12.96 0.74 12.08
CA ARG A 82 -12.23 -0.42 12.64
C ARG A 82 -13.00 -1.17 13.72
N ALA A 83 -13.93 -0.51 14.41
CA ALA A 83 -14.75 -1.15 15.43
C ALA A 83 -15.77 -2.12 14.82
N ASP A 84 -16.35 -1.78 13.66
CA ASP A 84 -17.29 -2.66 12.95
C ASP A 84 -17.24 -2.47 11.42
N LEU A 85 -16.35 -3.21 10.77
CA LEU A 85 -16.23 -3.20 9.31
C LEU A 85 -17.52 -3.65 8.61
N ALA A 86 -18.28 -4.59 9.18
CA ALA A 86 -19.49 -5.12 8.56
C ALA A 86 -20.63 -4.09 8.57
N GLN A 87 -20.70 -3.29 9.63
CA GLN A 87 -21.65 -2.19 9.75
C GLN A 87 -21.40 -1.11 8.69
N TYR A 88 -20.14 -0.72 8.45
CA TYR A 88 -19.83 0.47 7.65
C TYR A 88 -19.33 0.19 6.23
N CYS A 89 -18.50 -0.83 6.01
CA CYS A 89 -17.90 -1.06 4.69
C CYS A 89 -18.96 -1.31 3.60
N GLY A 90 -18.77 -0.65 2.45
CA GLY A 90 -19.65 -0.73 1.29
C GLY A 90 -21.02 -0.05 1.46
N LYS A 91 -21.29 0.59 2.61
CA LYS A 91 -22.55 1.30 2.81
C LYS A 91 -22.55 2.60 2.02
N ARG A 92 -23.72 2.94 1.48
CA ARG A 92 -23.94 4.16 0.72
C ARG A 92 -23.83 5.38 1.64
N VAL A 93 -23.09 6.38 1.18
CA VAL A 93 -23.02 7.71 1.78
C VAL A 93 -23.93 8.65 0.99
N VAL A 94 -24.77 9.39 1.71
CA VAL A 94 -25.59 10.45 1.14
C VAL A 94 -25.10 11.77 1.69
N VAL A 95 -24.57 12.62 0.81
CA VAL A 95 -24.09 13.95 1.17
C VAL A 95 -25.12 14.99 0.77
N SER A 96 -25.31 15.99 1.62
CA SER A 96 -26.09 17.19 1.29
C SER A 96 -25.27 18.43 1.60
N VAL A 97 -25.13 19.32 0.63
CA VAL A 97 -24.43 20.60 0.76
C VAL A 97 -25.48 21.70 0.64
N ASP A 98 -25.51 22.62 1.62
CA ASP A 98 -26.49 23.70 1.69
C ASP A 98 -27.96 23.22 1.58
N GLY A 99 -28.24 22.03 2.11
CA GLY A 99 -29.56 21.39 2.09
C GLY A 99 -29.90 20.65 0.78
N VAL A 100 -29.05 20.74 -0.24
CA VAL A 100 -29.24 20.03 -1.52
C VAL A 100 -28.53 18.69 -1.47
N LYS A 101 -29.28 17.61 -1.67
CA LYS A 101 -28.75 16.24 -1.71
C LYS A 101 -28.00 16.00 -3.03
N SER A 102 -26.81 15.41 -2.94
CA SER A 102 -26.05 14.92 -4.09
C SER A 102 -26.58 13.57 -4.59
N ASP A 103 -26.51 13.38 -5.91
CA ASP A 103 -26.83 12.11 -6.59
C ASP A 103 -25.60 11.20 -6.76
N LEU A 104 -24.43 11.63 -6.29
CA LEU A 104 -23.19 10.86 -6.43
C LEU A 104 -23.30 9.49 -5.73
N PRO A 105 -22.87 8.40 -6.38
CA PRO A 105 -22.92 7.06 -5.80
C PRO A 105 -21.72 6.82 -4.90
N LEU A 106 -21.72 7.46 -3.72
CA LEU A 106 -20.63 7.42 -2.75
C LEU A 106 -20.77 6.24 -1.79
N PHE A 107 -19.65 5.62 -1.43
CA PHE A 107 -19.62 4.46 -0.52
C PHE A 107 -18.46 4.53 0.46
N ILE A 108 -18.67 4.06 1.69
CA ILE A 108 -17.58 3.92 2.67
C ILE A 108 -16.64 2.81 2.20
N GLY A 109 -15.39 3.18 1.96
CA GLY A 109 -14.34 2.21 1.61
C GLY A 109 -13.09 2.33 2.47
N ASP A 110 -12.90 3.43 3.20
CA ASP A 110 -11.63 3.68 3.88
C ASP A 110 -11.77 4.42 5.22
N GLY A 111 -10.68 4.43 5.99
CA GLY A 111 -10.58 5.05 7.31
C GLY A 111 -9.73 6.31 7.30
N CYS A 112 -10.27 7.38 7.89
CA CYS A 112 -9.63 8.68 8.04
C CYS A 112 -9.51 9.02 9.54
N GLN A 113 -8.28 9.25 10.00
CA GLN A 113 -8.00 9.51 11.42
C GLN A 113 -8.55 10.88 11.86
N ARG A 114 -8.41 11.90 11.02
CA ARG A 114 -8.86 13.28 11.32
C ARG A 114 -10.38 13.41 11.35
N CYS A 115 -11.07 12.58 10.58
CA CYS A 115 -12.53 12.56 10.46
C CYS A 115 -13.25 12.22 11.78
N GLY A 116 -12.54 11.64 12.75
CA GLY A 116 -13.03 11.38 14.11
C GLY A 116 -12.57 12.38 15.18
N SER A 117 -11.92 13.48 14.79
CA SER A 117 -11.33 14.46 15.73
C SER A 117 -12.02 15.82 15.62
N GLY A 118 -12.18 16.53 16.74
CA GLY A 118 -12.79 17.86 16.79
C GLY A 118 -14.27 17.85 17.21
N ASP A 119 -14.87 19.05 17.28
CA ASP A 119 -16.28 19.22 17.68
C ASP A 119 -17.22 19.03 16.47
N ALA A 120 -18.20 18.14 16.60
CA ALA A 120 -19.21 17.84 15.59
C ALA A 120 -20.10 19.05 15.23
N ASN A 121 -20.14 20.07 16.10
CA ASN A 121 -20.90 21.29 15.91
C ASN A 121 -20.07 22.46 15.37
N ALA A 122 -18.77 22.25 15.14
CA ALA A 122 -17.88 23.28 14.64
C ALA A 122 -18.43 23.88 13.32
N LYS A 123 -18.48 25.21 13.27
CA LYS A 123 -18.90 25.98 12.08
C LYS A 123 -17.73 26.48 11.25
N THR A 124 -16.54 26.45 11.83
CA THR A 124 -15.28 26.87 11.22
C THR A 124 -14.36 25.66 11.09
N TRP A 125 -13.74 25.51 9.92
CA TRP A 125 -12.79 24.43 9.69
C TRP A 125 -11.53 24.62 10.54
N ASN A 126 -10.89 23.51 10.91
CA ASN A 126 -9.71 23.48 11.76
C ASN A 126 -8.77 22.34 11.29
N ALA A 127 -7.48 22.65 11.10
CA ALA A 127 -6.47 21.68 10.72
C ALA A 127 -6.28 20.55 11.77
N GLN A 128 -6.44 20.84 13.06
CA GLN A 128 -6.21 19.91 14.16
C GLN A 128 -7.42 19.04 14.52
N GLY A 129 -8.62 19.35 14.03
CA GLY A 129 -9.83 18.57 14.34
C GLY A 129 -11.07 19.10 13.64
N ALA A 130 -11.47 18.43 12.57
CA ALA A 130 -12.66 18.70 11.78
C ALA A 130 -13.39 17.37 11.53
N PRO A 131 -14.42 17.04 12.33
CA PRO A 131 -15.18 15.82 12.10
C PRO A 131 -15.88 15.93 10.75
N GLY A 132 -15.87 14.84 9.99
CA GLY A 132 -16.09 14.96 8.56
C GLY A 132 -15.89 13.68 7.77
N LEU A 133 -15.78 13.86 6.46
CA LEU A 133 -15.55 12.80 5.49
C LEU A 133 -14.48 13.24 4.50
N ASP A 134 -13.64 12.31 4.09
CA ASP A 134 -12.66 12.54 3.04
C ASP A 134 -13.11 11.86 1.75
N PHE A 135 -13.02 12.58 0.63
CA PHE A 135 -13.47 12.17 -0.70
C PHE A 135 -12.31 12.13 -1.68
N SER A 136 -12.58 11.76 -2.93
CA SER A 136 -11.68 12.11 -4.02
C SER A 136 -11.73 13.63 -4.31
N TYR A 137 -10.68 14.17 -4.92
CA TYR A 137 -10.65 15.58 -5.30
C TYR A 137 -11.81 15.97 -6.22
N SER A 138 -12.03 15.22 -7.31
CA SER A 138 -13.11 15.48 -8.26
C SER A 138 -14.49 15.43 -7.62
N VAL A 139 -14.75 14.45 -6.74
CA VAL A 139 -16.00 14.34 -5.99
C VAL A 139 -16.20 15.54 -5.07
N LEU A 140 -15.18 15.93 -4.30
CA LEU A 140 -15.29 17.10 -3.43
C LEU A 140 -15.53 18.37 -4.24
N ASN A 141 -14.85 18.53 -5.38
CA ASN A 141 -15.02 19.68 -6.24
C ASN A 141 -16.44 19.76 -6.82
N GLU A 142 -17.01 18.64 -7.25
CA GLU A 142 -18.41 18.57 -7.70
C GLU A 142 -19.39 18.88 -6.56
N LEU A 143 -19.18 18.30 -5.38
CA LEU A 143 -20.00 18.58 -4.19
C LEU A 143 -19.94 20.05 -3.76
N ALA A 144 -18.80 20.70 -3.97
CA ALA A 144 -18.60 22.12 -3.69
C ALA A 144 -19.04 23.04 -4.84
N GLY A 145 -19.62 22.50 -5.92
CA GLY A 145 -20.06 23.27 -7.09
C GLY A 145 -18.93 23.95 -7.84
N ASP A 146 -17.82 23.25 -8.06
CA ASP A 146 -16.60 23.72 -8.74
C ASP A 146 -15.87 24.88 -8.02
N THR A 147 -16.18 25.11 -6.75
CA THR A 147 -15.55 26.17 -5.93
C THR A 147 -14.62 25.64 -4.85
N ALA A 148 -14.29 24.34 -4.85
CA ALA A 148 -13.38 23.77 -3.84
C ALA A 148 -12.04 24.52 -3.81
N ILE A 149 -11.53 24.90 -4.98
CA ILE A 149 -10.33 25.73 -5.13
C ILE A 149 -10.55 27.14 -4.54
N THR A 150 -11.71 27.77 -4.76
CA THR A 150 -12.00 29.13 -4.28
C THR A 150 -12.17 29.19 -2.76
N ARG A 151 -12.74 28.14 -2.15
CA ARG A 151 -12.86 28.03 -0.68
C ARG A 151 -11.51 27.72 -0.03
N ALA A 152 -10.64 26.94 -0.68
CA ALA A 152 -9.26 26.74 -0.25
C ALA A 152 -8.35 27.97 -0.51
N ALA A 153 -8.69 28.84 -1.47
CA ALA A 153 -7.97 30.09 -1.73
C ALA A 153 -8.30 31.20 -0.73
N HIS A 154 -9.40 31.07 0.03
CA HIS A 154 -9.76 31.94 1.16
C HIS A 154 -9.24 31.40 2.50
N LEU A 155 -8.01 30.88 2.52
CA LEU A 155 -7.31 30.64 3.78
C LEU A 155 -7.06 31.98 4.48
N SER A 156 -7.18 32.01 5.80
CA SER A 156 -6.72 33.16 6.57
C SER A 156 -5.21 33.33 6.39
N ASN A 157 -4.68 34.53 6.66
CA ASN A 157 -3.24 34.76 6.61
C ASN A 157 -2.51 33.81 7.58
N GLU A 158 -3.13 33.51 8.71
CA GLU A 158 -2.66 32.56 9.70
C GLU A 158 -2.60 31.14 9.12
N ASP A 159 -3.67 30.66 8.47
CA ASP A 159 -3.69 29.31 7.87
C ASP A 159 -2.68 29.18 6.72
N GLN A 160 -2.51 30.24 5.92
CA GLN A 160 -1.48 30.26 4.88
C GLN A 160 -0.08 30.15 5.49
N SER A 161 0.19 30.88 6.58
CA SER A 161 1.49 30.80 7.26
C SER A 161 1.79 29.41 7.83
N VAL A 162 0.76 28.69 8.30
CA VAL A 162 0.88 27.30 8.76
C VAL A 162 1.27 26.38 7.60
N ASN A 163 0.64 26.54 6.44
CA ASN A 163 0.95 25.75 5.24
C ASN A 163 2.38 26.04 4.74
N ASP A 164 2.79 27.32 4.73
CA ASP A 164 4.14 27.70 4.30
C ASP A 164 5.20 27.08 5.21
N ILE A 165 5.00 27.11 6.54
CA ILE A 165 5.91 26.48 7.51
C ILE A 165 5.94 24.95 7.29
N HIS A 166 4.78 24.33 7.10
CA HIS A 166 4.67 22.90 6.83
C HIS A 166 5.47 22.52 5.57
N ASP A 167 5.35 23.29 4.49
CA ASP A 167 6.02 23.00 3.23
C ASP A 167 7.54 23.20 3.34
N ILE A 168 7.99 24.22 4.08
CA ILE A 168 9.41 24.40 4.41
C ILE A 168 9.94 23.19 5.18
N LEU A 169 9.23 22.73 6.22
CA LEU A 169 9.63 21.58 7.02
C LEU A 169 9.65 20.30 6.19
N LYS A 170 8.65 20.09 5.33
CA LYS A 170 8.57 18.94 4.42
C LYS A 170 9.74 18.93 3.45
N ALA A 171 10.08 20.08 2.87
CA ALA A 171 11.22 20.22 1.98
C ALA A 171 12.55 19.96 2.71
N TYR A 172 12.74 20.55 3.90
CA TYR A 172 13.92 20.34 4.74
C TYR A 172 14.09 18.86 5.10
N TYR A 173 13.03 18.21 5.60
CA TYR A 173 13.07 16.82 6.01
C TYR A 173 13.45 15.89 4.85
N LYS A 174 12.91 16.13 3.65
CA LYS A 174 13.23 15.36 2.45
C LYS A 174 14.73 15.44 2.09
N VAL A 175 15.37 16.60 2.28
CA VAL A 175 16.81 16.77 2.04
C VAL A 175 17.65 16.18 3.18
N ALA A 176 17.24 16.42 4.42
CA ALA A 176 17.93 15.93 5.62
C ALA A 176 17.99 14.40 5.65
N LEU A 177 16.89 13.73 5.32
CA LEU A 177 16.82 12.27 5.28
C LEU A 177 17.80 11.67 4.26
N LYS A 178 17.90 12.26 3.07
CA LYS A 178 18.88 11.82 2.06
C LYS A 178 20.32 11.99 2.56
N ARG A 179 20.65 13.16 3.12
CA ARG A 179 21.98 13.43 3.68
C ARG A 179 22.33 12.51 4.84
N TYR A 180 21.35 12.13 5.66
CA TYR A 180 21.53 11.16 6.73
C TYR A 180 21.87 9.78 6.18
N MET A 181 21.07 9.28 5.22
CA MET A 181 21.31 7.98 4.58
C MET A 181 22.70 7.94 3.92
N ASP A 182 23.07 8.99 3.18
CA ASP A 182 24.40 9.09 2.56
C ASP A 182 25.51 9.08 3.62
N ASN A 183 25.35 9.80 4.73
CA ASN A 183 26.34 9.79 5.81
C ASN A 183 26.46 8.43 6.48
N VAL A 184 25.36 7.73 6.74
CA VAL A 184 25.42 6.39 7.35
C VAL A 184 26.14 5.42 6.42
N VAL A 185 25.79 5.40 5.13
CA VAL A 185 26.42 4.49 4.16
C VAL A 185 27.91 4.81 3.99
N LEU A 186 28.27 6.07 3.73
CA LEU A 186 29.65 6.44 3.44
C LEU A 186 30.52 6.47 4.71
N GLN A 187 30.03 7.07 5.79
CA GLN A 187 30.86 7.31 6.97
C GLN A 187 30.84 6.14 7.96
N ALA A 188 29.73 5.42 8.09
CA ALA A 188 29.68 4.27 8.99
C ALA A 188 30.00 2.97 8.23
N VAL A 189 29.27 2.64 7.17
CA VAL A 189 29.45 1.35 6.52
C VAL A 189 30.77 1.31 5.73
N GLU A 190 31.00 2.24 4.81
CA GLU A 190 32.22 2.19 4.00
C GLU A 190 33.47 2.48 4.83
N ARG A 191 33.47 3.54 5.65
CA ARG A 191 34.67 3.93 6.39
C ARG A 191 34.98 3.05 7.60
N ILE A 192 33.98 2.65 8.39
CA ILE A 192 34.19 1.84 9.60
C ILE A 192 34.16 0.35 9.28
N TYR A 193 33.22 -0.10 8.42
CA TYR A 193 33.02 -1.53 8.17
C TYR A 193 33.81 -2.06 6.95
N MET A 194 34.07 -1.24 5.93
CA MET A 194 34.86 -1.61 4.74
C MET A 194 36.23 -0.92 4.68
N GLY A 195 36.61 -0.21 5.75
CA GLY A 195 37.89 0.49 5.87
C GLY A 195 39.12 -0.44 5.96
N SER A 196 40.30 0.13 6.17
CA SER A 196 41.57 -0.59 6.15
C SER A 196 41.80 -1.55 7.34
N ILE A 197 40.95 -1.56 8.37
CA ILE A 197 41.16 -2.25 9.65
C ILE A 197 39.91 -3.07 10.03
N VAL A 198 39.44 -3.99 9.18
CA VAL A 198 38.21 -4.75 9.50
C VAL A 198 38.16 -6.15 8.84
N PRO A 199 37.35 -7.10 9.39
CA PRO A 199 37.33 -8.53 9.04
C PRO A 199 37.09 -8.86 7.58
N VAL A 200 36.43 -7.99 6.81
CA VAL A 200 36.13 -8.23 5.39
C VAL A 200 37.41 -8.23 4.54
N ARG A 201 38.49 -7.53 4.99
CA ARG A 201 39.82 -7.61 4.39
C ARG A 201 40.77 -8.59 5.11
N ALA A 202 40.29 -9.30 6.14
CA ALA A 202 41.12 -10.25 6.89
C ALA A 202 41.53 -11.45 6.03
N ILE A 203 40.72 -11.82 5.04
CA ILE A 203 41.14 -12.73 3.97
C ILE A 203 41.60 -11.87 2.80
N SER A 204 42.91 -11.79 2.63
CA SER A 204 43.57 -11.16 1.48
C SER A 204 44.56 -12.13 0.85
N PRO A 205 44.98 -11.92 -0.41
CA PRO A 205 46.03 -12.73 -1.03
C PRO A 205 47.32 -12.74 -0.20
N GLU A 206 47.66 -11.62 0.43
CA GLU A 206 48.82 -11.49 1.31
C GLU A 206 48.67 -12.36 2.56
N TYR A 207 47.50 -12.31 3.23
CA TYR A 207 47.21 -13.17 4.37
C TYR A 207 47.25 -14.66 3.99
N VAL A 208 46.59 -15.03 2.89
CA VAL A 208 46.59 -16.41 2.38
C VAL A 208 48.02 -16.87 2.05
N GLY A 209 48.86 -15.98 1.52
CA GLY A 209 50.27 -16.25 1.25
C GLY A 209 51.14 -16.42 2.50
N THR A 210 50.66 -16.01 3.69
CA THR A 210 51.38 -16.20 4.97
C THR A 210 51.01 -17.50 5.70
N LEU A 211 49.98 -18.22 5.24
CA LEU A 211 49.55 -19.47 5.86
C LEU A 211 50.58 -20.58 5.65
N SER A 212 50.86 -21.34 6.69
CA SER A 212 51.66 -22.57 6.58
C SER A 212 50.89 -23.69 5.88
N ASP A 213 51.61 -24.68 5.36
CA ASP A 213 50.99 -25.87 4.75
C ASP A 213 50.03 -26.60 5.71
N THR A 214 50.32 -26.59 7.02
CA THR A 214 49.46 -27.18 8.05
C THR A 214 48.17 -26.39 8.25
N GLU A 215 48.25 -25.05 8.32
CA GLU A 215 47.06 -24.20 8.48
C GLU A 215 46.20 -24.22 7.21
N LEU A 216 46.84 -24.25 6.03
CA LEU A 216 46.15 -24.39 4.77
C LEU A 216 45.46 -25.76 4.66
N ALA A 217 46.12 -26.83 5.11
CA ALA A 217 45.51 -28.15 5.18
C ALA A 217 44.33 -28.19 6.17
N ASP A 218 44.42 -27.54 7.33
CA ASP A 218 43.29 -27.49 8.27
C ASP A 218 42.06 -26.77 7.68
N ILE A 219 42.27 -25.75 6.83
CA ILE A 219 41.19 -24.98 6.20
C ILE A 219 40.65 -25.68 4.94
N ALA A 220 41.53 -26.22 4.10
CA ALA A 220 41.20 -26.65 2.75
C ALA A 220 41.27 -28.17 2.52
N ALA A 221 41.86 -28.94 3.45
CA ALA A 221 41.93 -30.38 3.28
C ALA A 221 40.56 -31.04 3.50
N GLU A 222 40.35 -32.12 2.76
CA GLU A 222 39.18 -32.96 2.95
C GLU A 222 39.28 -33.71 4.29
N SER A 223 38.13 -33.89 4.96
CA SER A 223 38.07 -34.77 6.13
C SER A 223 38.48 -36.20 5.77
N TYR A 224 39.04 -36.93 6.74
CA TYR A 224 39.38 -38.34 6.56
C TYR A 224 38.18 -39.18 6.10
N ALA A 225 36.98 -38.91 6.63
CA ALA A 225 35.76 -39.61 6.24
C ALA A 225 35.39 -39.36 4.77
N SER A 226 35.51 -38.11 4.30
CA SER A 226 35.30 -37.73 2.90
C SER A 226 36.32 -38.39 1.99
N SER A 227 37.60 -38.31 2.36
CA SER A 227 38.71 -38.90 1.61
C SER A 227 38.61 -40.42 1.50
N SER A 228 38.30 -41.11 2.61
CA SER A 228 38.10 -42.57 2.65
C SER A 228 36.90 -43.00 1.80
N THR A 229 35.80 -42.26 1.86
CA THR A 229 34.61 -42.52 1.04
C THR A 229 34.91 -42.32 -0.44
N ARG A 230 35.62 -41.24 -0.80
CA ARG A 230 36.05 -40.96 -2.18
C ARG A 230 36.93 -42.08 -2.71
N ALA A 231 37.91 -42.54 -1.93
CA ALA A 231 38.76 -43.68 -2.31
C ALA A 231 37.93 -44.95 -2.56
N LYS A 232 37.01 -45.28 -1.65
CA LYS A 232 36.13 -46.46 -1.76
C LYS A 232 35.23 -46.40 -3.00
N ILE A 233 34.63 -45.25 -3.28
CA ILE A 233 33.81 -45.05 -4.48
C ILE A 233 34.66 -45.09 -5.74
N GLY A 234 35.84 -44.47 -5.73
CA GLY A 234 36.81 -44.51 -6.83
C GLY A 234 37.20 -45.94 -7.21
N TYR A 235 37.49 -46.80 -6.22
CA TYR A 235 37.76 -48.22 -6.47
C TYR A 235 36.56 -48.95 -7.08
N LYS A 236 35.34 -48.68 -6.59
CA LYS A 236 34.12 -49.28 -7.17
C LYS A 236 33.93 -48.84 -8.62
N LEU A 237 34.08 -47.55 -8.89
CA LEU A 237 33.93 -46.97 -10.23
C LEU A 237 34.96 -47.59 -11.19
N GLN A 238 36.22 -47.71 -10.77
CA GLN A 238 37.27 -48.32 -11.58
C GLN A 238 36.97 -49.80 -11.89
N ARG A 239 36.42 -50.55 -10.93
CA ARG A 239 35.98 -51.94 -11.14
C ARG A 239 34.81 -52.02 -12.12
N LEU A 240 33.82 -51.15 -11.97
CA LEU A 240 32.65 -51.10 -12.84
C LEU A 240 33.02 -50.71 -14.27
N ASN A 241 33.90 -49.72 -14.46
CA ASN A 241 34.40 -49.34 -15.79
C ASN A 241 35.18 -50.46 -16.48
N LYS A 242 36.01 -51.21 -15.72
CA LYS A 242 36.68 -52.39 -16.29
C LYS A 242 35.67 -53.44 -16.76
N ALA A 243 34.62 -53.71 -15.97
CA ALA A 243 33.59 -54.66 -16.35
C ALA A 243 32.79 -54.18 -17.57
N LEU A 244 32.45 -52.89 -17.63
CA LEU A 244 31.76 -52.28 -18.77
C LEU A 244 32.58 -52.40 -20.06
N ASN A 245 33.87 -52.02 -20.02
CA ASN A 245 34.76 -52.12 -21.18
C ASN A 245 34.87 -53.56 -21.70
N LEU A 246 34.87 -54.56 -20.81
CA LEU A 246 34.90 -55.96 -21.23
C LEU A 246 33.60 -56.35 -21.96
N VAL A 247 32.44 -55.93 -21.45
CA VAL A 247 31.14 -56.19 -22.07
C VAL A 247 31.04 -55.55 -23.46
N GLU A 248 31.52 -54.31 -23.63
CA GLU A 248 31.51 -53.61 -24.92
C GLU A 248 32.43 -54.26 -25.98
N THR A 249 33.46 -54.99 -25.54
CA THR A 249 34.41 -55.68 -26.45
C THR A 249 34.01 -57.09 -26.85
N ILE A 250 32.92 -57.65 -26.30
CA ILE A 250 32.43 -58.98 -26.69
C ILE A 250 31.53 -58.82 -27.93
N PRO A 251 31.91 -59.37 -29.10
CA PRO A 251 31.02 -59.38 -30.25
C PRO A 251 29.84 -60.32 -29.99
N ILE A 252 28.63 -59.82 -30.23
CA ILE A 252 27.37 -60.59 -30.14
C ILE A 252 27.28 -61.56 -31.32
#